data_AF-A0A9X8DL17-F1
#
_entry.id   AF-A0A9X8DL17-F1
#
_cell.length_a   1.000
_cell.length_b   1.000
_cell.length_c   1.000
_cell.angle_alpha   90.00
_cell.angle_beta   90.00
_cell.angle_gamma   90.00
#
_symmetry.space_group_name_H-M   'P 1'
#
loop_
_entity.id
_entity.type
_entity.pdbx_description
1 polymer ?
#
loop_
_entity_poly.entity_id
_entity_poly.type
_entity_poly.pdbx_seq_one_letter_code
_entity_poly.pdbx_strand_id
1 'polypeptide(L)'
;MPIRSIWRHALQGELQLIIGPMFSGKSTELIRRMRRYQHAQLKCMVVKSKIDDRYTNDSLVSTHDRQMMKANPLTRLEDMGDEFMKYDVIGIDEGQFFTDSLPWTEPLSA
;
A
#
# COMPACT_ATOMS: atom_id res chain seq x y z
N MET A 1 -16.77 -17.18 -31.29
CA MET A 1 -16.02 -16.06 -30.69
C MET A 1 -15.63 -16.45 -29.27
N PRO A 2 -14.35 -16.60 -28.90
CA PRO A 2 -14.01 -17.05 -27.55
C PRO A 2 -13.86 -15.85 -26.59
N ILE A 3 -14.45 -16.03 -25.42
CA ILE A 3 -14.34 -15.22 -24.20
C ILE A 3 -12.89 -15.33 -23.69
N ARG A 4 -11.95 -14.64 -24.34
CA ARG A 4 -10.51 -14.65 -23.99
C ARG A 4 -10.01 -13.32 -23.40
N SER A 5 -10.84 -12.27 -23.34
CA SER A 5 -10.40 -10.94 -22.88
C SER A 5 -10.56 -10.70 -21.38
N ILE A 6 -11.48 -11.42 -20.71
CA ILE A 6 -11.79 -11.16 -19.29
C ILE A 6 -10.67 -11.66 -18.36
N TRP A 7 -9.98 -12.75 -18.72
CA TRP A 7 -8.93 -13.34 -17.88
C TRP A 7 -7.56 -12.65 -17.96
N ARG A 8 -7.31 -11.78 -18.95
CA ARG A 8 -6.02 -11.08 -19.05
C ARG A 8 -5.81 -10.03 -17.96
N HIS A 9 -6.88 -9.41 -17.47
CA HIS A 9 -6.79 -8.43 -16.39
C HIS A 9 -6.55 -9.08 -15.02
N ALA A 10 -6.80 -10.39 -14.87
CA ALA A 10 -6.62 -11.10 -13.60
C ALA A 10 -5.15 -11.48 -13.32
N LEU A 11 -4.23 -11.20 -14.25
CA LEU A 11 -2.82 -11.59 -14.17
C LEU A 11 -1.84 -10.40 -14.12
N GLN A 12 -2.33 -9.15 -14.19
CA GLN A 12 -1.48 -7.95 -14.13
C GLN A 12 -1.64 -7.26 -12.79
N GLY A 13 -0.53 -6.81 -12.19
CA GLY A 13 -0.60 -5.97 -11.00
C GLY A 13 -1.13 -4.58 -11.34
N GLU A 14 -1.74 -3.92 -10.36
CA GLU A 14 -2.35 -2.60 -10.53
C GLU A 14 -1.71 -1.61 -9.54
N LEU A 15 -1.32 -0.43 -10.04
CA LEU A 15 -0.89 0.69 -9.20
C LEU A 15 -2.04 1.67 -9.01
N GLN A 16 -2.53 1.79 -7.78
CA GLN A 16 -3.56 2.77 -7.42
C GLN A 16 -2.96 3.90 -6.59
N LEU A 17 -3.13 5.14 -7.06
CA LEU A 17 -2.63 6.33 -6.37
C LEU A 17 -3.77 7.12 -5.69
N ILE A 18 -3.59 7.44 -4.41
CA ILE A 18 -4.50 8.30 -3.64
C ILE A 18 -3.76 9.62 -3.35
N ILE A 19 -4.09 10.67 -4.11
CA ILE A 19 -3.48 12.00 -3.96
C ILE A 19 -4.44 13.02 -3.33
N GLY A 20 -3.88 14.04 -2.70
CA GLY A 20 -4.62 15.13 -2.07
C GLY A 20 -3.79 15.87 -1.02
N PRO A 21 -4.21 17.09 -0.63
CA PRO A 21 -3.53 17.86 0.40
C PRO A 21 -3.58 17.14 1.76
N MET A 22 -2.81 17.63 2.75
CA MET A 22 -2.97 17.16 4.13
C MET A 22 -4.44 17.35 4.59
N PHE A 23 -4.92 16.45 5.45
CA PHE A 23 -6.31 16.42 5.96
C PHE A 23 -7.41 16.06 4.95
N SER A 24 -7.07 15.69 3.71
CA SER A 24 -8.06 15.23 2.71
C SER A 24 -8.48 13.77 2.89
N GLY A 25 -8.13 13.11 3.99
CA GLY A 25 -8.52 11.73 4.29
C GLY A 25 -7.80 10.63 3.51
N LYS A 26 -6.63 10.89 2.92
CA LYS A 26 -5.87 9.89 2.11
C LYS A 26 -5.63 8.57 2.86
N SER A 27 -5.05 8.64 4.07
CA SER A 27 -4.75 7.45 4.87
C SER A 27 -6.03 6.73 5.31
N THR A 28 -7.14 7.46 5.53
CA THR A 28 -8.45 6.86 5.79
C THR A 28 -8.95 6.05 4.59
N GLU A 29 -8.83 6.59 3.37
CA GLU A 29 -9.18 5.88 2.15
C GLU A 29 -8.27 4.66 1.91
N LEU A 30 -6.97 4.79 2.15
CA LEU A 30 -6.02 3.68 2.08
C LEU A 30 -6.45 2.53 3.01
N ILE A 31 -6.65 2.81 4.30
CA ILE A 31 -7.10 1.80 5.28
C ILE A 31 -8.45 1.20 4.87
N ARG A 32 -9.38 2.01 4.36
CA ARG A 32 -10.68 1.51 3.89
C ARG A 32 -10.52 0.52 2.74
N ARG A 33 -9.62 0.78 1.78
CA ARG A 33 -9.30 -0.18 0.70
C ARG A 33 -8.64 -1.44 1.23
N MET A 34 -7.62 -1.31 2.08
CA MET A 34 -6.92 -2.45 2.69
C MET A 34 -7.89 -3.37 3.44
N ARG A 35 -8.82 -2.83 4.22
CA ARG A 35 -9.85 -3.62 4.91
C ARG A 35 -10.75 -4.39 3.94
N ARG A 36 -11.14 -3.79 2.81
CA ARG A 36 -11.94 -4.50 1.79
C ARG A 36 -11.18 -5.70 1.21
N TYR A 37 -9.88 -5.55 0.93
CA TYR A 37 -9.04 -6.65 0.44
C TYR A 37 -8.84 -7.74 1.49
N GLN A 38 -8.64 -7.38 2.77
CA GLN A 38 -8.58 -8.34 3.88
C GLN A 38 -9.89 -9.12 4.04
N HIS A 39 -11.05 -8.46 3.93
CA HIS A 39 -12.35 -9.13 3.96
C HIS A 39 -12.50 -10.13 2.80
N ALA A 40 -11.92 -9.83 1.65
CA ALA A 40 -11.83 -10.75 0.51
C ALA A 40 -10.76 -11.86 0.68
N GLN A 41 -10.19 -12.02 1.87
CA GLN A 41 -9.17 -13.03 2.21
C GLN A 41 -7.84 -12.89 1.45
N LEU A 42 -7.53 -11.68 0.95
CA LEU A 42 -6.23 -11.37 0.34
C LEU A 42 -5.19 -11.05 1.42
N LYS A 43 -3.97 -11.53 1.22
CA LYS A 43 -2.82 -11.22 2.08
C LYS A 43 -2.41 -9.77 1.86
N CYS A 44 -2.59 -8.97 2.89
CA CYS A 44 -2.39 -7.52 2.83
C CYS A 44 -1.22 -7.10 3.72
N MET A 45 -0.36 -6.23 3.18
CA MET A 45 0.69 -5.54 3.94
C MET A 45 0.48 -4.03 3.86
N VAL A 46 0.72 -3.33 4.96
CA VAL A 46 0.78 -1.86 4.96
C VAL A 46 2.18 -1.44 5.36
N VAL A 47 2.75 -0.46 4.65
CA VAL A 47 4.04 0.15 4.97
C VAL A 47 3.87 1.63 5.21
N LYS A 48 4.69 2.15 6.13
CA LYS A 48 4.80 3.58 6.44
C LYS A 48 6.26 3.99 6.37
N SER A 49 6.52 5.22 5.95
CA SER A 49 7.88 5.75 5.99
C SER A 49 8.34 5.98 7.43
N LYS A 50 9.58 5.62 7.74
CA LYS A 50 10.26 5.97 9.00
C LYS A 50 10.58 7.47 9.10
N ILE A 51 10.63 8.16 7.97
CA ILE A 51 10.92 9.60 7.90
C ILE A 51 9.75 10.41 8.48
N ASP A 52 8.53 9.85 8.48
CA ASP A 52 7.40 10.48 9.12
C ASP A 52 7.44 10.27 10.66
N ASP A 53 8.13 11.17 11.35
CA ASP A 53 8.30 11.20 12.81
C ASP A 53 7.14 11.88 13.56
N ARG A 54 6.16 12.42 12.83
CA ARG A 54 5.00 13.15 13.38
C ARG A 54 4.10 12.27 14.24
N TYR A 55 4.24 10.95 14.14
CA TYR A 55 3.60 9.94 15.00
C TYR A 55 4.67 8.97 15.51
N THR A 56 5.55 9.51 16.35
CA THR A 56 6.64 8.81 17.02
C THR A 56 6.09 7.71 17.93
N ASN A 57 6.73 6.53 17.86
CA ASN A 57 6.66 5.39 18.80
C ASN A 57 5.68 4.22 18.60
N ASP A 58 4.89 4.10 17.52
CA ASP A 58 4.13 2.86 17.35
C ASP A 58 4.14 2.27 15.94
N SER A 59 4.14 0.94 15.92
CA SER A 59 4.18 0.04 14.74
C SER A 59 2.85 0.07 13.95
N LEU A 60 2.14 1.18 14.04
CA LEU A 60 0.76 1.37 13.63
C LEU A 60 0.71 2.54 12.64
N VAL A 61 -0.04 2.35 11.56
CA VAL A 61 -0.57 3.49 10.81
C VAL A 61 -1.81 3.93 11.58
N SER A 62 -1.64 5.00 12.36
CA SER A 62 -2.73 5.68 13.04
C SER A 62 -3.34 6.70 12.11
N THR A 63 -4.56 6.44 11.63
CA THR A 63 -5.40 7.53 11.16
C THR A 63 -5.87 8.36 12.35
N HIS A 64 -6.09 9.65 12.11
CA HIS A 64 -6.73 10.58 13.07
C HIS A 64 -8.05 10.03 13.64
N ASP A 65 -8.73 9.13 12.92
CA ASP A 65 -10.03 8.53 13.28
C ASP A 65 -9.94 7.20 14.07
N ARG A 66 -8.82 6.93 14.77
CA ARG A 66 -8.61 5.72 15.61
C ARG A 66 -8.73 4.39 14.85
N GLN A 67 -8.78 4.41 13.51
CA GLN A 67 -8.69 3.19 12.72
C GLN A 67 -7.21 2.84 12.54
N MET A 68 -6.77 1.82 13.27
CA MET A 68 -5.38 1.38 13.24
C MET A 68 -5.25 0.09 12.43
N MET A 69 -4.29 0.07 11.52
CA MET A 69 -3.80 -1.15 10.89
C MET A 69 -2.31 -1.27 11.22
N LYS A 70 -1.85 -2.48 11.53
CA LYS A 70 -0.43 -2.74 11.73
C LYS A 70 0.32 -2.40 10.45
N ALA A 71 1.36 -1.59 10.57
CA ALA A 71 2.13 -1.15 9.43
C ALA A 71 3.62 -1.33 9.70
N ASN A 72 4.33 -1.78 8.68
CA ASN A 72 5.75 -2.04 8.75
C ASN A 72 6.49 -0.73 8.45
N PRO A 73 7.25 -0.18 9.40
CA PRO A 73 8.02 1.03 9.17
C PRO A 73 9.23 0.72 8.30
N LEU A 74 9.37 1.39 7.16
CA LEU A 74 10.49 1.25 6.21
C LEU A 74 11.13 2.59 5.90
N THR A 75 12.43 2.59 5.59
CA THR A 75 13.11 3.79 5.06
C THR A 75 13.00 3.81 3.54
N ARG A 76 13.20 2.64 2.91
CA ARG A 76 13.08 2.42 1.47
C ARG A 76 12.13 1.25 1.21
N LEU A 77 11.41 1.27 0.09
CA LEU A 77 10.57 0.14 -0.30
C LEU A 77 11.40 -1.08 -0.72
N GLU A 78 12.59 -0.85 -1.29
CA GLU A 78 13.58 -1.90 -1.58
C GLU A 78 13.98 -2.70 -0.33
N ASP A 79 13.94 -2.10 0.86
CA ASP A 79 14.28 -2.77 2.12
C ASP A 79 13.34 -3.94 2.45
N MET A 80 12.17 -4.01 1.79
CA MET A 80 11.23 -5.13 1.90
C MET A 80 11.80 -6.43 1.30
N GLY A 81 12.76 -6.34 0.36
CA GLY A 81 13.32 -7.48 -0.34
C GLY A 81 12.23 -8.38 -0.93
N ASP A 82 12.45 -9.70 -0.97
CA ASP A 82 11.48 -10.65 -1.54
C ASP A 82 10.24 -10.88 -0.66
N GLU A 83 10.13 -10.24 0.51
CA GLU A 83 8.96 -10.41 1.39
C GLU A 83 7.67 -9.94 0.73
N PHE A 84 7.74 -8.93 -0.15
CA PHE A 84 6.59 -8.37 -0.84
C PHE A 84 5.82 -9.42 -1.65
N MET A 85 6.51 -10.44 -2.19
CA MET A 85 5.92 -11.52 -2.99
C MET A 85 4.97 -12.42 -2.19
N LYS A 86 5.00 -12.35 -0.85
CA LYS A 86 4.10 -13.12 0.02
C LYS A 86 2.71 -12.48 0.14
N TYR A 87 2.53 -11.26 -0.34
CA TYR A 87 1.33 -10.47 -0.19
C TYR A 87 0.66 -10.23 -1.55
N ASP A 88 -0.67 -10.24 -1.56
CA ASP A 88 -1.48 -9.96 -2.75
C ASP A 88 -1.70 -8.44 -2.93
N VAL A 89 -1.72 -7.69 -1.82
CA VAL A 89 -1.94 -6.23 -1.82
C VAL A 89 -0.98 -5.54 -0.85
N ILE A 90 -0.30 -4.50 -1.33
CA ILE A 90 0.63 -3.69 -0.56
C ILE A 90 0.13 -2.24 -0.55
N GLY A 91 -0.20 -1.75 0.64
CA GLY A 91 -0.59 -0.36 0.87
C GLY A 91 0.61 0.46 1.35
N ILE A 92 0.91 1.55 0.64
CA ILE A 92 2.02 2.46 0.99
C ILE A 92 1.40 3.77 1.49
N ASP A 93 1.58 4.07 2.78
CA ASP A 93 1.18 5.36 3.37
C ASP A 93 2.32 6.37 3.29
N GLU A 94 1.97 7.63 3.07
CA GLU A 94 2.90 8.75 2.88
C GLU A 94 3.98 8.46 1.82
N GLY A 95 3.54 7.93 0.67
CA GLY A 95 4.36 7.49 -0.46
C GLY A 95 5.40 8.50 -0.95
N GLN A 96 5.14 9.80 -0.81
CA GLN A 96 6.06 10.87 -1.20
C GLN A 96 7.41 10.86 -0.46
N PHE A 97 7.50 10.17 0.69
CA PHE A 97 8.76 10.02 1.42
C PHE A 97 9.64 8.88 0.89
N PHE A 98 9.12 8.03 0.00
CA PHE A 98 9.88 6.95 -0.63
C PHE A 98 10.39 7.39 -2.01
N THR A 99 11.68 7.72 -2.09
CA THR A 99 12.34 8.13 -3.33
C THR A 99 12.47 7.00 -4.35
N ASP A 100 12.34 5.75 -3.91
CA ASP A 100 12.39 4.52 -4.70
C ASP A 100 11.00 4.01 -5.12
N SER A 101 9.93 4.76 -4.85
CA SER A 101 8.54 4.35 -5.15
C SER A 101 8.27 4.05 -6.62
N LEU A 102 8.76 4.86 -7.55
CA LEU A 102 8.54 4.61 -8.98
C LEU A 102 9.34 3.38 -9.49
N PRO A 103 10.68 3.30 -9.31
CA PRO A 103 11.45 2.12 -9.71
C PRO A 103 10.94 0.81 -9.09
N TRP A 104 10.42 0.86 -7.87
CA TRP A 104 9.89 -0.31 -7.18
C TRP A 104 8.51 -0.74 -7.70
N THR A 105 7.64 0.20 -8.09
CA THR A 105 6.27 -0.11 -8.56
C THR A 105 6.17 -0.46 -10.04
N GLU A 106 7.02 0.11 -10.89
CA GLU A 106 6.97 -0.10 -12.36
C GLU A 106 6.96 -1.59 -12.77
N PRO A 107 7.87 -2.45 -12.27
CA PRO A 107 7.90 -3.86 -12.67
C PRO A 107 6.67 -4.65 -12.21
N LEU A 108 5.96 -4.17 -11.19
CA LEU A 108 4.80 -4.85 -10.60
C LEU A 108 3.50 -4.56 -11.37
N SER A 109 3.50 -3.50 -12.18
CA SER A 109 2.31 -3.02 -12.91
C SER A 109 2.27 -3.41 -14.40
N ALA A 110 3.27 -4.16 -14.87
CA ALA A 110 3.41 -4.63 -16.25
C ALA A 110 2.76 -6.01 -16.47
#